data_AF-A0A5N5IXS6-F1
#
_entry.id   AF-A0A5N5IXS6-F1
#
_cell.length_a   1.000
_cell.length_b   1.000
_cell.length_c   1.000
_cell.angle_alpha   90.00
_cell.angle_beta   90.00
_cell.angle_gamma   90.00
#
_symmetry.space_group_name_H-M   'P 1'
#
loop_
_entity.id
_entity.type
_entity.pdbx_description
1 polymer ?
#
loop_
_entity_poly.entity_id
_entity_poly.type
_entity_poly.pdbx_seq_one_letter_code
_entity_poly.pdbx_strand_id
1 'polypeptide(L)'
;MALTHFASSFCTLPTLASPIRASVGPVSRKNYHSLPLKVRCTVATEAADQIVRRSANYQSSTWEYDFVQSLTSKYKGEPYTARTKKLKAEISMRLANASKPLDQLELIDTLQRLGLSYHFVDEIESILKSLFDENHIQNTKTANDLYATALEFRLLRQHGYKVPQEVFNQFKDEQGSFRAWLHDDVKGMLYLYEASHLLVEASIGMENAKIGG
;
A
#
# COMPACT_ATOMS: atom_id res chain seq x y z
N MET A 1 25.60 36.26 15.35
CA MET A 1 24.95 35.74 14.13
C MET A 1 23.91 34.72 14.59
N ALA A 2 22.67 34.91 14.18
CA ALA A 2 21.47 34.42 14.87
C ALA A 2 21.30 32.90 14.92
N LEU A 3 20.86 32.39 16.07
CA LEU A 3 20.19 31.10 16.25
C LEU A 3 18.69 31.40 16.36
N THR A 4 17.87 30.83 15.47
CA THR A 4 16.40 30.91 15.59
C THR A 4 15.83 29.56 15.97
N HIS A 5 15.21 29.55 17.15
CA HIS A 5 14.41 28.49 17.75
C HIS A 5 13.09 28.28 16.98
N PHE A 6 12.70 27.02 16.79
CA PHE A 6 11.32 26.63 16.50
C PHE A 6 10.56 26.49 17.83
N ALA A 7 9.57 27.36 18.07
CA ALA A 7 8.66 27.26 19.22
C ALA A 7 7.40 26.49 18.80
N SER A 8 7.11 25.39 19.51
CA SER A 8 5.85 24.66 19.43
C SER A 8 4.78 25.38 20.26
N SER A 9 3.74 25.86 19.60
CA SER A 9 2.57 26.44 20.28
C SER A 9 1.59 25.33 20.64
N PHE A 10 1.45 25.06 21.94
CA PHE A 10 0.40 24.22 22.49
C PHE A 10 -0.91 25.02 22.57
N CYS A 11 -1.96 24.57 21.89
CA CYS A 11 -3.30 25.15 22.05
C CYS A 11 -3.98 24.57 23.30
N THR A 12 -4.18 25.43 24.30
CA THR A 12 -5.09 25.20 25.43
C THR A 12 -6.54 25.32 25.00
N LEU A 13 -7.38 24.39 25.43
CA LEU A 13 -8.83 24.37 25.16
C LEU A 13 -9.56 25.45 25.98
N PRO A 14 -10.46 26.25 25.38
CA PRO A 14 -11.27 27.23 26.11
C PRO A 14 -12.49 26.58 26.79
N THR A 15 -12.78 27.07 27.99
CA THR A 15 -13.87 26.67 28.89
C THR A 15 -15.24 27.16 28.39
N LEU A 16 -16.25 26.30 28.41
CA LEU A 16 -17.63 26.59 28.00
C LEU A 16 -18.39 27.41 29.07
N ALA A 17 -18.83 28.62 28.70
CA ALA A 17 -19.84 29.39 29.43
C ALA A 17 -21.24 29.16 28.84
N SER A 18 -22.25 29.10 29.70
CA SER A 18 -23.65 28.75 29.36
C SER A 18 -24.39 29.87 28.61
N PRO A 19 -25.36 29.55 27.72
CA PRO A 19 -26.07 30.56 26.95
C PRO A 19 -27.29 31.13 27.70
N ILE A 20 -27.44 32.45 27.59
CA ILE A 20 -28.62 33.23 28.03
C ILE A 20 -29.69 33.24 26.92
N ARG A 21 -30.94 33.33 27.38
CA ARG A 21 -32.24 33.17 26.72
C ARG A 21 -32.52 34.13 25.54
N ALA A 22 -33.34 33.64 24.61
CA ALA A 22 -33.76 34.20 23.32
C ALA A 22 -34.65 35.46 23.36
N SER A 23 -34.76 36.13 22.20
CA SER A 23 -36.01 36.78 21.76
C SER A 23 -36.15 36.75 20.23
N VAL A 24 -37.34 36.34 19.76
CA VAL A 24 -37.76 36.25 18.36
C VAL A 24 -38.32 37.60 17.88
N GLY A 25 -37.97 38.02 16.66
CA GLY A 25 -38.58 39.15 15.94
C GLY A 25 -39.34 38.69 14.68
N PRO A 26 -40.29 39.49 14.15
CA PRO A 26 -41.30 39.01 13.22
C PRO A 26 -40.88 39.02 11.74
N VAL A 27 -41.63 38.21 10.99
CA VAL A 27 -41.52 37.80 9.59
C VAL A 27 -41.63 38.95 8.58
N SER A 28 -40.81 38.91 7.51
CA SER A 28 -41.03 39.66 6.26
C SER A 28 -41.00 38.69 5.06
N ARG A 29 -42.07 38.72 4.25
CA ARG A 29 -42.27 37.93 3.03
C ARG A 29 -41.42 38.46 1.88
N LYS A 30 -40.68 37.60 1.20
CA LYS A 30 -40.41 37.74 -0.25
C LYS A 30 -40.46 36.38 -0.94
N ASN A 31 -41.14 36.37 -2.08
CA ASN A 31 -41.35 35.24 -2.98
C ASN A 31 -40.03 34.78 -3.61
N TYR A 32 -39.77 33.48 -3.55
CA TYR A 32 -38.80 32.82 -4.40
C TYR A 32 -39.45 31.62 -5.08
N HIS A 33 -39.09 31.47 -6.34
CA HIS A 33 -39.53 30.47 -7.31
C HIS A 33 -39.59 29.06 -6.71
N SER A 34 -40.61 28.31 -7.13
CA SER A 34 -40.91 26.95 -6.68
C SER A 34 -39.72 26.00 -6.86
N LEU A 35 -39.04 25.67 -5.77
CA LEU A 35 -38.13 24.52 -5.68
C LEU A 35 -38.95 23.23 -5.52
N PRO A 36 -38.47 22.08 -6.01
CA PRO A 36 -39.22 20.84 -5.97
C PRO A 36 -39.48 20.39 -4.52
N LEU A 37 -40.67 19.81 -4.29
CA LEU A 37 -41.19 19.42 -2.99
C LEU A 37 -40.16 18.58 -2.20
N LYS A 38 -39.66 19.12 -1.08
CA LYS A 38 -38.88 18.34 -0.13
C LYS A 38 -39.84 17.42 0.63
N VAL A 39 -39.80 16.12 0.33
CA VAL A 39 -40.61 15.11 1.04
C VAL A 39 -40.24 15.19 2.53
N ARG A 40 -41.20 15.60 3.35
CA ARG A 40 -41.07 15.65 4.80
C ARG A 40 -41.90 14.53 5.39
N CYS A 41 -41.25 13.44 5.78
CA CYS A 41 -41.89 12.40 6.58
C CYS A 41 -42.06 12.93 8.00
N THR A 42 -43.30 13.02 8.48
CA THR A 42 -43.62 13.22 9.90
C THR A 42 -44.10 11.90 10.48
N VAL A 43 -43.35 11.37 11.46
CA VAL A 43 -43.79 10.24 12.27
C VAL A 43 -44.73 10.79 13.35
N ALA A 44 -45.92 10.20 13.48
CA ALA A 44 -46.83 10.48 14.59
C ALA A 44 -46.21 9.94 15.88
N THR A 45 -45.95 10.81 16.85
CA THR A 45 -45.42 10.43 18.16
C THR A 45 -46.56 10.16 19.13
N GLU A 46 -46.83 8.89 19.43
CA GLU A 46 -47.22 8.53 20.80
C GLU A 46 -46.02 8.76 21.72
N ALA A 47 -46.28 9.20 22.95
CA ALA A 47 -45.25 9.58 23.92
C ALA A 47 -44.41 8.38 24.37
N ALA A 48 -43.46 7.99 23.53
CA ALA A 48 -42.42 7.02 23.85
C ALA A 48 -41.23 7.76 24.46
N ASP A 49 -40.76 7.22 25.58
CA ASP A 49 -39.56 7.62 26.30
C ASP A 49 -38.42 7.93 25.31
N GLN A 50 -37.94 9.18 25.29
CA GLN A 50 -36.94 9.62 24.33
C GLN A 50 -35.64 8.85 24.58
N ILE A 51 -35.34 7.85 23.74
CA ILE A 51 -34.03 7.22 23.71
C ILE A 51 -33.01 8.29 23.27
N VAL A 52 -32.32 8.91 24.23
CA VAL A 52 -31.27 9.89 23.98
C VAL A 52 -30.04 9.17 23.42
N ARG A 53 -29.88 9.18 22.09
CA ARG A 53 -28.72 8.59 21.42
C ARG A 53 -27.56 9.60 21.37
N ARG A 54 -26.36 9.16 21.81
CA ARG A 54 -25.15 9.97 21.72
C ARG A 54 -24.68 10.10 20.26
N SER A 55 -24.31 11.31 19.85
CA SER A 55 -23.63 11.57 18.58
C SER A 55 -22.12 11.34 18.75
N ALA A 56 -21.49 10.75 17.75
CA ALA A 56 -20.03 10.58 17.72
C ALA A 56 -19.27 11.82 17.21
N ASN A 57 -19.98 12.89 16.81
CA ASN A 57 -19.40 14.14 16.29
C ASN A 57 -18.42 13.94 15.12
N TYR A 58 -18.74 13.01 14.21
CA TYR A 58 -17.96 12.83 12.98
C TYR A 58 -17.99 14.10 12.13
N GLN A 59 -16.86 14.40 11.51
CA GLN A 59 -16.76 15.47 10.52
C GLN A 59 -17.39 15.00 9.20
N SER A 60 -17.86 15.97 8.42
CA SER A 60 -18.32 15.72 7.05
C SER A 60 -17.16 15.27 6.16
N SER A 61 -17.49 14.73 4.99
CA SER A 61 -16.48 14.37 3.99
C SER A 61 -15.63 15.59 3.62
N THR A 62 -14.32 15.36 3.45
CA THR A 62 -13.39 16.39 2.95
C THR A 62 -13.74 16.84 1.54
N TRP A 63 -14.37 15.96 0.75
CA TRP A 63 -14.74 16.20 -0.63
C TRP A 63 -16.26 16.37 -0.74
N GLU A 64 -16.67 17.44 -1.41
CA GLU A 64 -18.06 17.65 -1.80
C GLU A 64 -18.44 16.74 -2.96
N TYR A 65 -19.71 16.34 -3.01
CA TYR A 65 -20.22 15.43 -4.03
C TYR A 65 -20.05 16.00 -5.45
N ASP A 66 -20.39 17.28 -5.64
CA ASP A 66 -20.29 17.95 -6.94
C ASP A 66 -18.83 18.05 -7.41
N PHE A 67 -17.89 18.25 -6.49
CA PHE A 67 -16.46 18.20 -6.79
C PHE A 67 -16.06 16.83 -7.32
N VAL A 68 -16.46 15.74 -6.64
CA VAL A 68 -16.15 14.37 -7.09
C VAL A 68 -16.77 14.08 -8.46
N GLN A 69 -18.01 14.53 -8.70
CA GLN A 69 -18.66 14.38 -10.00
C GLN A 69 -17.95 15.17 -11.12
N SER A 70 -17.36 16.32 -10.79
CA SER A 70 -16.65 17.16 -11.76
C SER A 70 -15.29 16.59 -12.20
N LEU A 71 -14.79 15.54 -11.53
CA LEU A 71 -13.48 14.97 -11.84
C LEU A 71 -13.44 14.39 -13.26
N THR A 72 -12.60 14.99 -14.09
CA THR A 72 -12.30 14.52 -15.45
C THR A 72 -10.80 14.28 -15.59
N SER A 73 -10.42 13.36 -16.48
CA SER A 73 -9.01 13.08 -16.76
C SER A 73 -8.68 13.44 -18.19
N LYS A 74 -7.60 14.21 -18.37
CA LYS A 74 -6.98 14.53 -19.65
C LYS A 74 -6.20 13.36 -20.27
N TYR A 75 -5.98 12.29 -19.50
CA TYR A 75 -5.21 11.10 -19.89
C TYR A 75 -6.10 9.99 -20.44
N LYS A 76 -7.09 10.37 -21.25
CA LYS A 76 -8.03 9.46 -21.91
C LYS A 76 -7.83 9.57 -23.43
N GLY A 77 -8.15 8.50 -24.16
CA GLY A 77 -8.15 8.49 -25.63
C GLY A 77 -7.01 7.71 -26.28
N GLU A 78 -7.09 7.62 -27.61
CA GLU A 78 -6.21 6.84 -28.49
C GLU A 78 -4.71 7.12 -28.33
N PRO A 79 -4.21 8.38 -28.27
CA PRO A 79 -2.77 8.60 -28.22
C PRO A 79 -2.11 8.04 -26.95
N TYR A 80 -2.82 8.09 -25.82
CA TYR A 80 -2.33 7.52 -24.56
C TYR A 80 -2.38 6.00 -24.58
N THR A 81 -3.46 5.39 -25.11
CA THR A 81 -3.56 3.93 -25.19
C THR A 81 -2.54 3.34 -26.16
N ALA A 82 -2.29 3.99 -27.30
CA ALA A 82 -1.24 3.60 -28.25
C ALA A 82 0.14 3.67 -27.61
N ARG A 83 0.46 4.76 -26.90
CA ARG A 83 1.73 4.90 -26.17
C ARG A 83 1.88 3.84 -25.08
N THR A 84 0.82 3.57 -24.31
CA THR A 84 0.83 2.53 -23.27
C THR A 84 1.09 1.14 -23.87
N LYS A 85 0.44 0.80 -24.99
CA LYS A 85 0.70 -0.48 -25.68
C LYS A 85 2.15 -0.60 -26.15
N LYS A 86 2.71 0.47 -26.73
CA LYS A 86 4.11 0.51 -27.16
C LYS A 86 5.06 0.28 -25.98
N LEU A 87 4.89 1.03 -24.89
CA LEU A 87 5.73 0.91 -23.70
C LEU A 87 5.59 -0.46 -23.04
N LYS A 88 4.37 -1.03 -23.00
CA LYS A 88 4.14 -2.38 -22.51
C LYS A 88 4.97 -3.39 -23.31
N ALA A 89 4.92 -3.33 -24.64
CA ALA A 89 5.69 -4.23 -25.49
C ALA A 89 7.21 -4.08 -25.27
N GLU A 90 7.71 -2.85 -25.12
CA GLU A 90 9.13 -2.60 -24.81
C GLU A 90 9.57 -3.24 -23.48
N ILE A 91 8.74 -3.15 -22.44
CA ILE A 91 9.02 -3.75 -21.13
C ILE A 91 8.98 -5.28 -21.22
N SER A 92 7.96 -5.86 -21.88
CA SER A 92 7.89 -7.32 -22.08
C SER A 92 9.12 -7.84 -22.84
N MET A 93 9.61 -7.11 -23.85
CA MET A 93 10.86 -7.47 -24.55
C MET A 93 12.08 -7.40 -23.62
N ARG A 94 12.16 -6.41 -22.72
CA ARG A 94 13.26 -6.32 -21.75
C ARG A 94 13.24 -7.46 -20.73
N LEU A 95 12.05 -7.85 -20.26
CA LEU A 95 11.89 -9.00 -19.38
C LEU A 95 12.35 -10.29 -20.07
N ALA A 96 11.99 -10.49 -21.34
CA ALA A 96 12.37 -11.67 -22.10
C ALA A 96 13.87 -11.72 -22.50
N ASN A 97 14.46 -10.56 -22.80
CA ASN A 97 15.82 -10.48 -23.37
C ASN A 97 16.93 -10.17 -22.35
N ALA A 98 16.60 -10.02 -21.06
CA ALA A 98 17.62 -9.69 -20.07
C ALA A 98 18.66 -10.81 -19.95
N SER A 99 19.94 -10.45 -20.02
CA SER A 99 21.04 -11.42 -20.05
C SER A 99 21.35 -12.01 -18.68
N LYS A 100 20.99 -11.32 -17.59
CA LYS A 100 21.27 -11.74 -16.22
C LYS A 100 19.96 -11.85 -15.44
N PRO A 101 19.78 -12.92 -14.66
CA PRO A 101 18.65 -13.06 -13.75
C PRO A 101 18.44 -11.88 -12.81
N LEU A 102 19.52 -11.28 -12.30
CA LEU A 102 19.45 -10.11 -11.43
C LEU A 102 18.78 -8.92 -12.13
N ASP A 103 19.08 -8.66 -13.40
CA ASP A 103 18.49 -7.55 -14.16
C ASP A 103 16.97 -7.75 -14.34
N GLN A 104 16.52 -9.02 -14.49
CA GLN A 104 15.09 -9.35 -14.54
C GLN A 104 14.42 -9.09 -13.19
N LEU A 105 15.03 -9.55 -12.09
CA LEU A 105 14.51 -9.34 -10.74
C LEU A 105 14.41 -7.86 -10.37
N GLU A 106 15.40 -7.04 -10.74
CA GLU A 106 15.37 -5.59 -10.55
C GLU A 106 14.24 -4.92 -11.33
N LEU A 107 13.99 -5.37 -12.57
CA LEU A 107 12.89 -4.88 -13.38
C LEU A 107 11.54 -5.28 -12.78
N ILE A 108 11.39 -6.51 -12.30
CA ILE A 108 10.18 -7.00 -11.62
C ILE A 108 9.92 -6.16 -10.35
N ASP A 109 10.93 -5.96 -9.52
CA ASP A 109 10.83 -5.16 -8.28
C ASP A 109 10.39 -3.72 -8.59
N THR A 110 10.98 -3.12 -9.63
CA THR A 110 10.62 -1.78 -10.09
C THR A 110 9.17 -1.72 -10.55
N LEU A 111 8.70 -2.71 -11.32
CA LEU A 111 7.33 -2.78 -11.78
C LEU A 111 6.33 -2.93 -10.63
N GLN A 112 6.66 -3.74 -9.62
CA GLN A 112 5.83 -3.89 -8.42
C GLN A 112 5.74 -2.60 -7.61
N ARG A 113 6.88 -1.93 -7.36
CA ARG A 113 6.93 -0.66 -6.61
C ARG A 113 6.23 0.50 -7.33
N LEU A 114 6.23 0.48 -8.66
CA LEU A 114 5.50 1.45 -9.48
C LEU A 114 3.99 1.12 -9.60
N GLY A 115 3.54 -0.02 -9.08
CA GLY A 115 2.15 -0.47 -9.22
C GLY A 115 1.78 -0.87 -10.66
N LEU A 116 2.75 -1.29 -11.47
CA LEU A 116 2.58 -1.68 -12.88
C LEU A 116 2.68 -3.19 -13.11
N SER A 117 3.00 -3.98 -12.08
CA SER A 117 3.19 -5.42 -12.17
C SER A 117 1.97 -6.18 -12.70
N TYR A 118 0.75 -5.69 -12.45
CA TYR A 118 -0.49 -6.32 -12.92
C TYR A 118 -0.62 -6.41 -14.45
N HIS A 119 0.19 -5.65 -15.20
CA HIS A 119 0.23 -5.75 -16.65
C HIS A 119 1.09 -6.91 -17.17
N PHE A 120 1.93 -7.50 -16.33
CA PHE A 120 2.98 -8.46 -16.69
C PHE A 120 2.93 -9.73 -15.82
N VAL A 121 1.73 -10.12 -15.37
CA VAL A 121 1.57 -11.25 -14.42
C VAL A 121 2.19 -12.52 -14.98
N ASP A 122 1.87 -12.87 -16.23
CA ASP A 122 2.35 -14.09 -16.87
C ASP A 122 3.89 -14.09 -17.03
N GLU A 123 4.48 -12.96 -17.45
CA GLU A 123 5.93 -12.84 -17.59
C GLU A 123 6.64 -12.96 -16.24
N ILE A 124 6.10 -12.32 -15.19
CA ILE A 124 6.66 -12.36 -13.83
C ILE A 124 6.61 -13.78 -13.28
N GLU A 125 5.45 -14.45 -13.37
CA GLU A 125 5.29 -15.83 -12.89
C GLU A 125 6.22 -16.79 -13.64
N SER A 126 6.35 -16.63 -14.97
CA SER A 126 7.24 -17.46 -15.77
C SER A 126 8.71 -17.33 -15.35
N ILE A 127 9.19 -16.10 -15.16
CA ILE A 127 10.57 -15.82 -14.74
C ILE A 127 10.83 -16.39 -13.34
N LEU A 128 9.97 -16.07 -12.37
CA LEU A 128 10.14 -16.53 -10.99
C LEU A 128 10.08 -18.06 -10.88
N LYS A 129 9.20 -18.71 -11.66
CA LYS A 129 9.14 -20.17 -11.73
C LYS A 129 10.44 -20.78 -12.27
N SER A 130 11.02 -20.20 -13.34
CA SER A 130 12.30 -20.69 -13.89
C SER A 130 13.41 -20.62 -12.86
N LEU A 131 13.53 -19.48 -12.16
CA LEU A 131 14.56 -19.27 -11.14
C LEU A 131 14.40 -20.25 -9.96
N PHE A 132 13.16 -20.49 -9.54
CA PHE A 132 12.87 -21.45 -8.47
C PHE A 132 13.20 -22.89 -8.89
N ASP A 133 12.75 -23.34 -10.07
CA ASP A 133 12.94 -24.70 -10.57
C ASP A 133 14.46 -25.01 -10.77
N GLU A 134 15.23 -24.01 -11.19
CA GLU A 134 16.69 -24.11 -11.37
C GLU A 134 17.48 -24.06 -10.04
N ASN A 135 16.81 -23.90 -8.90
CA ASN A 135 17.42 -23.60 -7.60
C ASN A 135 18.47 -22.48 -7.71
N HIS A 136 18.14 -21.42 -8.45
CA HIS A 136 19.08 -20.38 -8.86
C HIS A 136 19.80 -19.74 -7.65
N ILE A 137 19.08 -19.40 -6.57
CA ILE A 137 19.66 -18.88 -5.31
C ILE A 137 20.83 -19.73 -4.80
N GLN A 138 20.74 -21.06 -4.90
CA GLN A 138 21.71 -21.99 -4.32
C GLN A 138 22.82 -22.38 -5.32
N ASN A 139 22.51 -22.41 -6.62
CA ASN A 139 23.41 -22.90 -7.67
C ASN A 139 24.32 -21.83 -8.28
N THR A 140 24.01 -20.56 -8.07
CA THR A 140 24.76 -19.48 -8.70
C THR A 140 26.04 -19.12 -7.96
N LYS A 141 27.09 -18.82 -8.74
CA LYS A 141 28.36 -18.27 -8.23
C LYS A 141 28.22 -16.88 -7.59
N THR A 142 27.01 -16.30 -7.62
CA THR A 142 26.59 -15.14 -6.83
C THR A 142 26.34 -15.49 -5.36
N ALA A 143 26.77 -16.67 -4.88
CA ALA A 143 26.82 -17.11 -3.48
C ALA A 143 27.44 -16.11 -2.47
N ASN A 144 27.92 -14.95 -2.91
CA ASN A 144 28.44 -13.86 -2.08
C ASN A 144 27.75 -12.50 -2.31
N ASP A 145 26.69 -12.43 -3.11
CA ASP A 145 25.92 -11.19 -3.32
C ASP A 145 24.67 -11.20 -2.42
N LEU A 146 24.77 -10.48 -1.30
CA LEU A 146 23.67 -10.36 -0.34
C LEU A 146 22.45 -9.68 -0.98
N TYR A 147 22.68 -8.66 -1.80
CA TYR A 147 21.64 -7.93 -2.49
C TYR A 147 20.85 -8.82 -3.44
N ALA A 148 21.52 -9.55 -4.33
CA ALA A 148 20.87 -10.45 -5.27
C ALA A 148 20.07 -11.55 -4.55
N THR A 149 20.68 -12.16 -3.52
CA THR A 149 20.04 -13.23 -2.74
C THR A 149 18.79 -12.74 -2.01
N ALA A 150 18.88 -11.57 -1.36
CA ALA A 150 17.76 -11.00 -0.62
C ALA A 150 16.61 -10.59 -1.55
N LEU A 151 16.93 -10.02 -2.73
CA LEU A 151 15.95 -9.65 -3.73
C LEU A 151 15.20 -10.87 -4.28
N GLU A 152 15.94 -11.91 -4.70
CA GLU A 152 15.35 -13.12 -5.25
C GLU A 152 14.49 -13.83 -4.19
N PHE A 153 15.01 -13.97 -2.96
CA PHE A 153 14.26 -14.55 -1.83
C PHE A 153 12.95 -13.78 -1.58
N ARG A 154 13.01 -12.44 -1.54
CA ARG A 154 11.84 -11.61 -1.30
C ARG A 154 10.78 -11.79 -2.38
N LEU A 155 11.18 -11.70 -3.65
CA LEU A 155 10.26 -11.84 -4.78
C LEU A 155 9.64 -13.24 -4.82
N LEU A 156 10.42 -14.29 -4.65
CA LEU A 156 9.90 -15.66 -4.62
C LEU A 156 8.89 -15.86 -3.48
N ARG A 157 9.19 -15.43 -2.25
CA ARG A 157 8.24 -15.57 -1.14
C ARG A 157 6.97 -14.72 -1.32
N GLN A 158 7.08 -13.52 -1.88
CA GLN A 158 5.91 -12.68 -2.20
C GLN A 158 4.96 -13.35 -3.19
N HIS A 159 5.48 -14.18 -4.08
CA HIS A 159 4.71 -14.96 -5.06
C HIS A 159 4.36 -16.38 -4.58
N GLY A 160 4.54 -16.68 -3.29
CA GLY A 160 4.09 -17.94 -2.68
C GLY A 160 5.07 -19.12 -2.79
N TYR A 161 6.28 -18.90 -3.29
CA TYR A 161 7.30 -19.96 -3.33
C TYR A 161 7.90 -20.20 -1.94
N LYS A 162 8.06 -21.48 -1.60
CA LYS A 162 8.64 -21.91 -0.32
C LYS A 162 10.16 -21.93 -0.41
N VAL A 163 10.78 -20.76 -0.25
CA VAL A 163 12.24 -20.63 -0.21
C VAL A 163 12.74 -20.76 1.23
N PRO A 164 13.65 -21.70 1.55
CA PRO A 164 14.20 -21.85 2.90
C PRO A 164 14.96 -20.59 3.35
N GLN A 165 14.90 -20.25 4.64
CA GLN A 165 15.66 -19.12 5.20
C GLN A 165 17.17 -19.40 5.25
N GLU A 166 17.53 -20.68 5.18
CA GLU A 166 18.87 -21.21 5.21
C GLU A 166 19.72 -20.73 4.01
N VAL A 167 19.09 -20.18 2.97
CA VAL A 167 19.78 -19.46 1.87
C VAL A 167 20.69 -18.34 2.40
N PHE A 168 20.38 -17.75 3.56
CA PHE A 168 21.18 -16.68 4.15
C PHE A 168 22.33 -17.18 5.02
N ASN A 169 22.46 -18.49 5.26
CA ASN A 169 23.53 -19.04 6.10
C ASN A 169 24.92 -18.85 5.48
N GLN A 170 25.02 -18.73 4.15
CA GLN A 170 26.28 -18.41 3.48
C GLN A 170 26.87 -17.05 3.89
N PHE A 171 26.02 -16.11 4.32
CA PHE A 171 26.40 -14.78 4.79
C PHE A 171 26.77 -14.74 6.28
N LYS A 172 26.69 -15.88 6.97
CA LYS A 172 27.01 -16.00 8.39
C LYS A 172 28.38 -16.66 8.61
N ASP A 173 28.97 -16.36 9.76
CA ASP A 173 30.15 -17.03 10.29
C ASP A 173 29.78 -18.31 11.07
N GLU A 174 30.80 -19.00 11.61
CA GLU A 174 30.62 -20.24 12.39
C GLU A 174 29.85 -20.00 13.70
N GLN A 175 29.83 -18.75 14.19
CA GLN A 175 29.11 -18.32 15.38
C GLN A 175 27.66 -17.92 15.06
N GLY A 176 27.25 -17.95 13.78
CA GLY A 176 25.91 -17.59 13.31
C GLY A 176 25.68 -16.09 13.15
N SER A 177 26.71 -15.26 13.30
CA SER A 177 26.66 -13.82 13.09
C SER A 177 26.91 -13.47 11.62
N PHE A 178 26.32 -12.38 11.13
CA PHE A 178 26.61 -11.91 9.77
C PHE A 178 28.08 -11.49 9.65
N ARG A 179 28.72 -11.91 8.56
CA ARG A 179 30.14 -11.67 8.34
C ARG A 179 30.45 -10.16 8.29
N ALA A 180 31.57 -9.77 8.89
CA ALA A 180 31.95 -8.36 9.02
C ALA A 180 32.03 -7.61 7.68
N TRP A 181 32.45 -8.25 6.59
CA TRP A 181 32.58 -7.60 5.27
C TRP A 181 31.24 -7.13 4.67
N LEU A 182 30.10 -7.57 5.20
CA LEU A 182 28.77 -7.12 4.73
C LEU A 182 28.43 -5.69 5.15
N HIS A 183 29.15 -5.11 6.11
CA HIS A 183 28.88 -3.75 6.58
C HIS A 183 29.02 -2.67 5.48
N ASP A 184 29.84 -2.94 4.46
CA ASP A 184 30.03 -2.05 3.31
C ASP A 184 28.90 -2.17 2.27
N ASP A 185 28.15 -3.28 2.27
CA ASP A 185 27.04 -3.52 1.33
C ASP A 185 25.71 -2.96 1.87
N VAL A 186 25.62 -1.63 1.92
CA VAL A 186 24.41 -0.93 2.38
C VAL A 186 23.16 -1.35 1.57
N LYS A 187 23.31 -1.60 0.27
CA LYS A 187 22.20 -2.02 -0.61
C LYS A 187 21.73 -3.43 -0.24
N GLY A 188 22.66 -4.37 -0.07
CA GLY A 188 22.35 -5.72 0.38
C GLY A 188 21.71 -5.75 1.75
N MET A 189 22.20 -4.95 2.70
CA MET A 189 21.61 -4.85 4.04
C MET A 189 20.18 -4.31 4.01
N LEU A 190 19.89 -3.32 3.16
CA LEU A 190 18.53 -2.81 2.97
C LEU A 190 17.59 -3.90 2.43
N TYR A 191 18.01 -4.62 1.39
CA TYR A 191 17.18 -5.66 0.80
C TYR A 191 17.05 -6.89 1.72
N LEU A 192 18.07 -7.21 2.51
CA LEU A 192 18.00 -8.23 3.56
C LEU A 192 16.97 -7.82 4.63
N TYR A 193 16.97 -6.57 5.05
CA TYR A 193 15.97 -6.04 5.99
C TYR A 193 14.55 -6.18 5.40
N GLU A 194 14.33 -5.79 4.15
CA GLU A 194 13.03 -5.97 3.49
C GLU A 194 12.62 -7.45 3.40
N ALA A 195 13.54 -8.33 3.03
CA ALA A 195 13.33 -9.77 2.95
C ALA A 195 13.00 -10.39 4.32
N SER A 196 13.54 -9.82 5.42
CA SER A 196 13.33 -10.32 6.77
C SER A 196 11.86 -10.30 7.20
N HIS A 197 11.07 -9.37 6.67
CA HIS A 197 9.63 -9.30 6.93
C HIS A 197 8.85 -10.48 6.35
N LEU A 198 9.46 -11.26 5.45
CA LEU A 198 8.88 -12.46 4.84
C LEU A 198 9.45 -13.75 5.43
N LEU A 199 10.34 -13.67 6.42
CA LEU A 199 10.88 -14.85 7.11
C LEU A 199 9.80 -15.57 7.95
N VAL A 200 8.73 -14.88 8.31
CA VAL A 200 7.67 -15.39 9.18
C VAL A 200 6.58 -16.09 8.37
N GLU A 201 6.64 -17.43 8.32
CA GLU A 201 5.55 -18.41 8.47
C GLU A 201 5.96 -19.77 7.88
N ALA A 202 6.55 -20.62 8.71
CA ALA A 202 6.49 -22.07 8.53
C ALA A 202 5.81 -22.78 9.72
N SER A 203 5.34 -22.04 10.73
CA SER A 203 4.94 -22.61 12.03
C SER A 203 3.58 -22.17 12.60
N ILE A 204 2.76 -21.39 11.88
CA ILE A 204 1.43 -20.96 12.40
C ILE A 204 0.24 -21.44 11.52
N GLY A 205 0.51 -22.13 10.41
CA GLY A 205 -0.51 -22.49 9.42
C GLY A 205 -0.78 -23.99 9.20
N MET A 206 -0.42 -24.87 10.13
CA MET A 206 -0.64 -26.33 10.00
C MET A 206 -1.30 -26.93 11.25
N GLU A 207 -2.49 -26.47 11.65
CA GLU A 207 -3.31 -27.21 12.63
C GLU A 207 -4.79 -27.39 12.27
N ASN A 208 -5.38 -26.64 11.33
CA ASN A 208 -6.85 -26.69 11.13
C ASN A 208 -7.31 -27.27 9.79
N ALA A 209 -6.72 -28.38 9.35
CA ALA A 209 -7.23 -29.13 8.19
C ALA A 209 -7.27 -30.64 8.47
N LYS A 210 -8.10 -31.07 9.45
CA LYS A 210 -8.62 -32.45 9.53
C LYS A 210 -9.73 -32.63 10.58
N ILE A 211 -10.85 -31.93 10.47
CA ILE A 211 -12.14 -32.45 10.97
C ILE A 211 -13.26 -31.94 10.04
N GLY A 212 -13.91 -32.84 9.30
CA GLY A 212 -15.16 -32.56 8.59
C GLY A 212 -15.15 -32.97 7.12
N GLY A 213 -15.51 -34.23 6.86
CA GLY A 213 -15.77 -34.81 5.55
C GLY A 213 -16.14 -36.27 5.72
#